data_AF-A0ABD1XJF7-F1
#
_entry.id   AF-A0ABD1XJF7-F1
#
_cell.length_a   1.000
_cell.length_b   1.000
_cell.length_c   1.000
_cell.angle_alpha   90.00
_cell.angle_beta   90.00
_cell.angle_gamma   90.00
#
_symmetry.space_group_name_H-M   'P 1'
#
loop_
_entity.id
_entity.type
_entity.pdbx_description
1 polymer ?
#
loop_
_entity_poly.entity_id
_entity_poly.type
_entity_poly.pdbx_seq_one_letter_code
_entity_poly.pdbx_strand_id
1 'polypeptide(L)'
;MGLSQAGLAALILTVPGLLAFIFAVVAENKKPTDDKAEQIFANGVTTCNFPDDPTIALGILAVIFLFISAILATVSFYYPFDKKPVSKSILWRSTSLVIFTILSYVIFMVAEALLLWAILVESDHCNNNRHLGEIQAYPTAKAGLFGGAGFLALDATLFFLIALMLTVNSRADYLELEADDRGSYGEVTTEYPVGVITHQIDRV
;
A
#
# COMPACT_ATOMS: atom_id res chain seq x y z
N MET A 1 16.91 23.93 1.11
CA MET A 1 16.83 22.70 1.93
C MET A 1 16.32 21.60 1.02
N GLY A 2 17.16 20.64 0.63
CA GLY A 2 16.75 19.52 -0.22
C GLY A 2 16.00 18.49 0.61
N LEU A 3 14.91 17.95 0.06
CA LEU A 3 14.18 16.85 0.68
C LEU A 3 15.07 15.61 0.75
N SER A 4 15.14 14.93 1.90
CA SER A 4 15.91 13.68 2.03
C SER A 4 15.33 12.58 1.13
N GLN A 5 16.11 11.56 0.78
CA GLN A 5 15.63 10.47 -0.08
C GLN A 5 14.42 9.73 0.52
N ALA A 6 14.39 9.59 1.85
CA ALA A 6 13.24 9.04 2.58
C ALA A 6 12.00 9.96 2.47
N GLY A 7 12.18 11.28 2.56
CA GLY A 7 11.09 12.24 2.36
C GLY A 7 10.53 12.20 0.94
N LEU A 8 11.40 12.02 -0.07
CA LEU A 8 10.98 11.83 -1.46
C LEU A 8 10.15 10.55 -1.62
N ALA A 9 10.59 9.43 -1.04
CA ALA A 9 9.85 8.17 -1.08
C ALA A 9 8.47 8.29 -0.42
N ALA A 10 8.39 9.00 0.70
CA ALA A 10 7.12 9.27 1.37
C ALA A 10 6.16 10.07 0.47
N LEU A 11 6.64 11.13 -0.21
CA LEU A 11 5.82 11.88 -1.17
C LEU A 11 5.37 11.02 -2.35
N ILE A 12 6.28 10.27 -2.96
CA ILE A 12 6.00 9.41 -4.11
C ILE A 12 4.94 8.35 -3.77
N LEU A 13 4.96 7.82 -2.54
CA LEU A 13 3.97 6.88 -2.03
C LEU A 13 2.61 7.54 -1.75
N THR A 14 2.62 8.68 -1.07
CA THR A 14 1.41 9.29 -0.49
C THR A 14 0.57 10.04 -1.51
N VAL A 15 1.18 10.70 -2.48
CA VAL A 15 0.47 11.43 -3.54
C VAL A 15 -0.51 10.54 -4.30
N PRO A 16 -0.12 9.37 -4.86
CA PRO A 16 -1.07 8.49 -5.54
C PRO A 16 -2.13 7.94 -4.58
N GLY A 17 -1.79 7.66 -3.32
CA GLY A 17 -2.76 7.26 -2.30
C GLY A 17 -3.85 8.31 -2.04
N LEU A 18 -3.45 9.58 -1.92
CA LEU A 18 -4.36 10.70 -1.76
C LEU A 18 -5.23 10.92 -3.01
N LEU A 19 -4.63 10.78 -4.20
CA LEU A 19 -5.37 10.86 -5.46
C LEU A 19 -6.44 9.76 -5.55
N ALA A 20 -6.10 8.52 -5.15
CA ALA A 20 -7.08 7.43 -5.10
C ALA A 20 -8.27 7.75 -4.18
N PHE A 21 -8.00 8.28 -2.98
CA PHE A 21 -9.05 8.74 -2.07
C PHE A 21 -9.93 9.83 -2.70
N ILE A 22 -9.32 10.86 -3.29
CA ILE A 22 -10.05 11.97 -3.92
C ILE A 22 -10.93 11.46 -5.05
N PHE A 23 -10.40 10.61 -5.94
CA PHE A 23 -11.18 10.06 -7.04
C PHE A 23 -12.34 9.20 -6.56
N ALA A 24 -12.14 8.37 -5.53
CA ALA A 24 -13.21 7.57 -4.93
C ALA A 24 -14.32 8.44 -4.32
N VAL A 25 -13.97 9.50 -3.59
CA VAL A 25 -14.95 10.44 -3.02
C VAL A 25 -15.67 11.23 -4.11
N VAL A 26 -14.96 11.67 -5.15
CA VAL A 26 -15.59 12.39 -6.28
C VAL A 26 -16.49 11.45 -7.09
N ALA A 27 -16.11 10.18 -7.26
CA ALA A 27 -16.95 9.16 -7.89
C ALA A 27 -18.27 8.97 -7.11
N GLU A 28 -18.20 8.92 -5.78
CA GLU A 28 -19.38 8.85 -4.93
C GLU A 28 -20.29 10.08 -5.09
N ASN A 29 -19.71 11.29 -5.07
CA ASN A 29 -20.49 12.53 -5.18
C ASN A 29 -21.07 12.79 -6.57
N LYS A 30 -20.46 12.23 -7.62
CA LYS A 30 -20.92 12.36 -9.01
C LYS A 30 -21.89 11.25 -9.43
N LYS A 31 -22.24 10.33 -8.54
CA LYS A 31 -23.21 9.28 -8.82
C LYS A 31 -24.56 9.89 -9.22
N PRO A 32 -25.22 9.39 -10.28
CA PRO A 32 -26.57 9.84 -10.62
C PRO A 32 -27.50 9.46 -9.46
N THR A 33 -28.27 10.43 -9.00
CA THR A 33 -29.37 10.17 -8.07
C THR A 33 -30.54 9.60 -8.87
N ASP A 34 -31.32 8.70 -8.26
CA ASP A 34 -32.44 7.98 -8.91
C ASP A 34 -33.51 8.92 -9.53
N ASP A 35 -33.51 10.21 -9.18
CA ASP A 35 -34.38 11.26 -9.70
C ASP A 35 -34.00 11.75 -11.12
N LYS A 36 -32.81 11.43 -11.62
CA LYS A 36 -32.30 11.88 -12.92
C LYS A 36 -32.39 10.84 -14.05
N ALA A 37 -32.82 9.62 -13.75
CA ALA A 37 -32.94 8.58 -14.76
C ALA A 37 -34.21 8.76 -15.60
N GLU A 38 -34.06 8.74 -16.92
CA GLU A 38 -35.18 8.83 -17.87
C GLU A 38 -35.73 7.43 -18.15
N GLN A 39 -37.04 7.24 -17.95
CA GLN A 39 -37.72 5.98 -18.25
C GLN A 39 -38.32 6.02 -19.65
N ILE A 40 -37.88 5.09 -20.50
CA ILE A 40 -38.51 4.86 -21.79
C ILE A 40 -39.27 3.54 -21.70
N PHE A 41 -40.60 3.63 -21.60
CA PHE A 41 -41.48 2.46 -21.69
C PHE A 41 -41.86 2.21 -23.14
N ALA A 42 -41.39 1.10 -23.70
CA ALA A 42 -41.73 0.68 -25.05
C ALA A 42 -41.99 -0.83 -25.10
N ASN A 43 -43.14 -1.23 -25.66
CA ASN A 43 -43.51 -2.64 -25.90
C ASN A 43 -43.40 -3.56 -24.66
N GLY A 44 -43.79 -3.07 -23.47
CA GLY A 44 -43.75 -3.86 -22.23
C GLY A 44 -42.37 -4.01 -21.59
N VAL A 45 -41.36 -3.31 -22.14
CA VAL A 45 -40.00 -3.24 -21.61
C VAL A 45 -39.71 -1.80 -21.17
N THR A 46 -39.29 -1.63 -19.93
CA THR A 46 -38.78 -0.37 -19.39
C THR A 46 -37.28 -0.33 -19.59
N THR A 47 -36.79 0.64 -20.34
CA THR A 47 -35.34 0.93 -20.45
C THR A 47 -35.02 2.13 -19.57
N CYS A 48 -34.07 1.95 -18.65
CA CYS A 48 -33.57 3.02 -17.79
C CYS A 48 -32.35 3.64 -18.46
N ASN A 49 -32.48 4.82 -19.05
CA ASN A 49 -31.32 5.51 -19.61
C ASN A 49 -30.71 6.42 -18.54
N PHE A 50 -29.52 6.07 -18.07
CA PHE A 50 -28.73 6.94 -17.20
C PHE A 50 -27.91 7.89 -18.09
N PRO A 51 -27.77 9.18 -17.72
CA PRO A 51 -26.87 10.09 -18.44
C PRO A 51 -25.42 9.59 -18.37
N ASP A 52 -24.55 10.09 -19.26
CA ASP A 52 -23.12 9.73 -19.25
C ASP A 52 -22.47 10.14 -17.92
N ASP A 53 -22.31 9.17 -17.00
CA ASP A 53 -21.78 9.41 -15.67
C ASP A 53 -20.30 9.04 -15.57
N PRO A 54 -19.42 9.95 -15.12
CA PRO A 54 -17.99 9.70 -15.03
C PRO A 54 -17.60 8.79 -13.85
N THR A 55 -18.56 8.27 -13.09
CA THR A 55 -18.35 7.49 -11.86
C THR A 55 -17.49 6.25 -12.10
N ILE A 56 -17.74 5.49 -13.17
CA ILE A 56 -16.96 4.30 -13.54
C ILE A 56 -15.51 4.70 -13.86
N ALA A 57 -15.32 5.76 -14.65
CA ALA A 57 -13.98 6.23 -15.03
C ALA A 57 -13.18 6.71 -13.81
N LEU A 58 -13.82 7.46 -12.89
CA LEU A 58 -13.21 7.92 -11.64
C LEU A 58 -12.89 6.74 -10.70
N GLY A 59 -13.77 5.73 -10.63
CA GLY A 59 -13.51 4.50 -9.89
C GLY A 59 -12.29 3.74 -10.41
N ILE A 60 -12.18 3.57 -11.74
CA ILE A 60 -11.03 2.91 -12.37
C ILE A 60 -9.74 3.69 -12.10
N LEU A 61 -9.76 5.02 -12.18
CA LEU A 61 -8.62 5.85 -11.81
C LEU A 61 -8.23 5.63 -10.34
N ALA A 62 -9.20 5.58 -9.43
CA ALA A 62 -8.93 5.33 -8.01
C ALA A 62 -8.22 3.99 -7.78
N VAL A 63 -8.66 2.91 -8.44
CA VAL A 63 -8.01 1.59 -8.43
C VAL A 63 -6.57 1.68 -8.92
N ILE A 64 -6.34 2.31 -10.08
CA ILE A 64 -4.98 2.41 -10.65
C ILE A 64 -4.04 3.16 -9.70
N PHE A 65 -4.46 4.29 -9.15
CA PHE A 65 -3.64 5.08 -8.25
C PHE A 65 -3.36 4.36 -6.92
N LEU A 66 -4.35 3.65 -6.36
CA LEU A 66 -4.17 2.87 -5.15
C LEU A 66 -3.18 1.71 -5.37
N PHE A 67 -3.32 0.99 -6.47
CA PHE A 67 -2.40 -0.07 -6.86
C PHE A 67 -0.97 0.44 -7.07
N ILE A 68 -0.80 1.58 -7.74
CA ILE A 68 0.51 2.24 -7.89
C ILE A 68 1.10 2.60 -6.52
N SER A 69 0.29 3.13 -5.59
CA SER A 69 0.73 3.43 -4.22
C SER A 69 1.28 2.17 -3.52
N ALA A 70 0.59 1.03 -3.61
CA ALA A 70 1.06 -0.23 -3.04
C ALA A 70 2.38 -0.73 -3.66
N ILE A 71 2.55 -0.61 -4.98
CA ILE A 71 3.83 -0.94 -5.65
C ILE A 71 4.94 -0.05 -5.11
N LEU A 72 4.72 1.26 -5.06
CA LEU A 72 5.71 2.23 -4.58
C LEU A 72 6.04 2.01 -3.11
N ALA A 73 5.07 1.61 -2.27
CA ALA A 73 5.31 1.21 -0.88
C ALA A 73 6.27 0.03 -0.82
N THR A 74 5.96 -1.02 -1.57
CA THR A 74 6.76 -2.24 -1.65
C THR A 74 8.19 -1.94 -2.08
N VAL A 75 8.37 -1.14 -3.14
CA VAL A 75 9.68 -0.72 -3.62
C VAL A 75 10.41 0.09 -2.56
N SER A 76 9.74 1.03 -1.89
CA SER A 76 10.34 1.87 -0.84
C SER A 76 10.80 1.06 0.37
N PHE A 77 10.09 -0.02 0.72
CA PHE A 77 10.49 -0.92 1.81
C PHE A 77 11.76 -1.71 1.53
N TYR A 78 12.16 -1.87 0.26
CA TYR A 78 13.38 -2.60 -0.13
C TYR A 78 14.47 -1.71 -0.74
N TYR A 79 14.15 -0.49 -1.15
CA TYR A 79 15.13 0.39 -1.79
C TYR A 79 16.17 0.93 -0.77
N PRO A 80 17.48 0.87 -1.06
CA PRO A 80 18.52 1.36 -0.16
C PRO A 80 18.68 2.89 -0.28
N PHE A 81 18.27 3.62 0.76
CA PHE A 81 18.33 5.10 0.76
C PHE A 81 19.74 5.68 0.98
N ASP A 82 20.72 4.86 1.39
CA ASP A 82 22.10 5.30 1.70
C ASP A 82 23.20 4.39 1.11
N LYS A 83 22.95 3.76 -0.05
CA LYS A 83 23.90 2.88 -0.76
C LYS A 83 24.39 1.65 0.03
N LYS A 84 23.92 1.46 1.27
CA LYS A 84 24.14 0.24 2.06
C LYS A 84 22.91 -0.66 1.94
N PRO A 85 23.05 -1.87 1.35
CA PRO A 85 21.94 -2.81 1.29
C PRO A 85 21.68 -3.37 2.69
N VAL A 86 20.44 -3.27 3.16
CA VAL A 86 20.03 -3.92 4.42
C VAL A 86 19.46 -5.29 4.08
N SER A 87 19.92 -6.32 4.80
CA SER A 87 19.43 -7.68 4.59
C SER A 87 17.93 -7.77 4.93
N LYS A 88 17.15 -8.39 4.03
CA LYS A 88 15.71 -8.62 4.24
C LYS A 88 15.45 -9.32 5.58
N SER A 89 16.28 -10.29 5.97
CA SER A 89 16.13 -11.05 7.22
C SER A 89 16.14 -10.18 8.48
N ILE A 90 16.79 -9.03 8.42
CA ILE A 90 16.97 -8.12 9.55
C ILE A 90 15.74 -7.20 9.67
N LEU A 91 15.17 -6.75 8.54
CA LEU A 91 13.96 -5.93 8.53
C LEU A 91 12.75 -6.66 9.15
N TRP A 92 12.61 -7.95 8.85
CA TRP A 92 11.52 -8.81 9.36
C TRP A 92 11.67 -9.18 10.84
N ARG A 93 12.76 -8.80 11.51
CA ARG A 93 12.94 -9.00 12.95
C ARG A 93 12.07 -8.04 13.77
N SER A 94 11.75 -6.86 13.22
CA SER A 94 10.94 -5.85 13.90
C SER A 94 9.46 -6.21 13.86
N THR A 95 8.92 -6.65 15.00
CA THR A 95 7.50 -7.05 15.12
C THR A 95 6.54 -5.94 14.72
N SER A 96 6.82 -4.69 15.07
CA SER A 96 5.96 -3.54 14.74
C SER A 96 5.91 -3.29 13.23
N LEU A 97 7.07 -3.30 12.56
CA LEU A 97 7.16 -3.14 11.10
C LEU A 97 6.36 -4.22 10.37
N VAL A 98 6.48 -5.47 10.80
CA VAL A 98 5.76 -6.60 10.20
C VAL A 98 4.25 -6.45 10.38
N ILE A 99 3.78 -6.11 11.57
CA ILE A 99 2.34 -5.95 11.85
C ILE A 99 1.75 -4.83 11.00
N PHE A 100 2.37 -3.64 10.97
CA PHE A 100 1.86 -2.52 10.19
C PHE A 100 1.88 -2.79 8.69
N THR A 101 2.90 -3.51 8.21
CA THR A 101 2.99 -3.91 6.79
C THR A 101 1.88 -4.90 6.43
N ILE A 102 1.62 -5.92 7.26
CA ILE A 102 0.54 -6.88 6.99
C ILE A 102 -0.82 -6.14 7.02
N LEU A 103 -1.03 -5.30 8.02
CA LEU A 103 -2.27 -4.55 8.17
C LEU A 103 -2.52 -3.63 6.97
N SER A 104 -1.48 -2.93 6.48
CA SER A 104 -1.60 -2.04 5.32
C SER A 104 -2.02 -2.81 4.07
N TYR A 105 -1.42 -3.97 3.79
CA TYR A 105 -1.81 -4.80 2.64
C TYR A 105 -3.20 -5.40 2.79
N VAL A 106 -3.62 -5.81 4.00
CA VAL A 106 -4.98 -6.33 4.23
C VAL A 106 -6.01 -5.25 3.93
N ILE A 107 -5.83 -4.04 4.48
CA ILE A 107 -6.76 -2.93 4.26
C ILE A 107 -6.75 -2.49 2.80
N PHE A 108 -5.58 -2.42 2.17
CA PHE A 108 -5.44 -2.19 0.73
C PHE A 108 -6.26 -3.18 -0.11
N MET A 109 -6.14 -4.48 0.17
CA MET A 109 -6.88 -5.51 -0.58
C MET A 109 -8.39 -5.38 -0.39
N VAL A 110 -8.85 -5.02 0.81
CA VAL A 110 -10.27 -4.76 1.08
C VAL A 110 -10.75 -3.51 0.33
N ALA A 111 -9.96 -2.42 0.34
CA ALA A 111 -10.27 -1.20 -0.39
C ALA A 111 -10.38 -1.44 -1.91
N GLU A 112 -9.40 -2.13 -2.49
CA GLU A 112 -9.40 -2.55 -3.89
C GLU A 112 -10.62 -3.42 -4.23
N ALA A 113 -10.93 -4.41 -3.40
CA ALA A 113 -12.08 -5.28 -3.61
C ALA A 113 -13.40 -4.49 -3.61
N LEU A 114 -13.57 -3.54 -2.70
CA LEU A 114 -14.76 -2.70 -2.64
C LEU A 114 -14.85 -1.73 -3.83
N LEU A 115 -13.74 -1.14 -4.26
CA LEU A 115 -13.68 -0.31 -5.46
C LEU A 115 -14.06 -1.11 -6.72
N LEU A 116 -13.45 -2.28 -6.92
CA LEU A 116 -13.76 -3.16 -8.04
C LEU A 116 -15.21 -3.64 -7.99
N TRP A 117 -15.71 -3.99 -6.80
CA TRP A 117 -17.11 -4.36 -6.62
C TRP A 117 -18.05 -3.21 -7.02
N ALA A 118 -17.76 -1.98 -6.58
CA ALA A 118 -18.55 -0.81 -6.93
C ALA A 118 -18.56 -0.56 -8.44
N ILE A 119 -17.40 -0.69 -9.11
CA ILE A 119 -17.26 -0.56 -10.56
C ILE A 119 -18.06 -1.64 -11.30
N LEU A 120 -17.93 -2.91 -10.90
CA LEU A 120 -18.62 -4.02 -11.54
C LEU A 120 -20.14 -3.88 -11.42
N VAL A 121 -20.61 -3.54 -10.23
CA VAL A 121 -22.04 -3.32 -9.99
C VAL A 121 -22.53 -2.13 -10.82
N GLU A 122 -21.84 -0.99 -10.83
CA GLU A 122 -22.27 0.17 -11.63
C GLU A 122 -22.22 -0.14 -13.14
N SER A 123 -21.21 -0.87 -13.60
CA SER A 123 -21.10 -1.31 -15.00
C SER A 123 -22.23 -2.24 -15.42
N ASP A 124 -22.66 -3.15 -14.55
CA ASP A 124 -23.79 -4.04 -14.84
C ASP A 124 -25.10 -3.25 -14.95
N HIS A 125 -25.32 -2.28 -14.06
CA HIS A 125 -26.49 -1.40 -14.11
C HIS A 125 -26.55 -0.56 -15.40
N CYS A 126 -25.41 -0.05 -15.88
CA CYS A 126 -25.38 0.69 -17.15
C CYS A 126 -25.61 -0.23 -18.38
N ASN A 127 -25.05 -1.45 -18.36
CA ASN A 127 -25.09 -2.33 -19.53
C ASN A 127 -26.38 -3.18 -19.61
N ASN A 128 -26.99 -3.51 -18.46
CA ASN A 128 -28.17 -4.34 -18.33
C ASN A 128 -29.38 -3.54 -17.81
N ASN A 129 -29.66 -2.42 -18.47
CA ASN A 129 -30.69 -1.45 -18.08
C ASN A 129 -32.11 -1.76 -18.61
N ARG A 130 -32.36 -2.99 -19.05
CA ARG A 130 -33.64 -3.41 -19.64
C ARG A 130 -34.39 -4.28 -18.65
N HIS A 131 -35.58 -3.84 -18.27
CA HIS A 131 -36.43 -4.59 -17.36
C HIS A 131 -37.80 -4.85 -17.99
N LEU A 132 -38.32 -6.06 -17.84
CA LEU A 132 -39.69 -6.38 -18.23
C LEU A 132 -40.67 -5.79 -17.22
N GLY A 133 -41.67 -5.04 -17.71
CA GLY A 133 -42.69 -4.40 -16.88
C GLY A 133 -42.29 -3.05 -16.29
N GLU A 134 -43.22 -2.41 -15.58
CA GLU A 134 -42.97 -1.17 -14.85
C GLU A 134 -42.14 -1.43 -13.60
N ILE A 135 -41.06 -0.67 -13.42
CA ILE A 135 -40.17 -0.81 -12.27
C ILE A 135 -40.49 0.31 -11.27
N GLN A 136 -40.74 -0.04 -10.01
CA GLN A 136 -41.04 0.94 -8.94
C GLN A 136 -39.78 1.57 -8.32
N ALA A 137 -38.60 0.96 -8.47
CA ALA A 137 -37.35 1.46 -7.89
C ALA A 137 -36.16 1.15 -8.81
N TYR A 138 -35.28 2.13 -8.98
CA TYR A 138 -34.08 2.00 -9.80
C TYR A 138 -33.04 1.11 -9.11
N PRO A 139 -32.47 0.11 -9.82
CA PRO A 139 -31.30 -0.58 -9.33
C PRO A 139 -30.10 0.33 -9.65
N THR A 140 -29.59 1.06 -8.65
CA THR A 140 -28.29 1.73 -8.72
C THR A 140 -27.38 1.10 -7.66
N ALA A 141 -26.05 1.12 -7.87
CA ALA A 141 -25.13 0.63 -6.85
C ALA A 141 -25.36 1.37 -5.52
N LYS A 142 -25.32 0.63 -4.40
CA LYS A 142 -25.63 1.14 -3.06
C LYS A 142 -24.77 2.35 -2.73
N ALA A 143 -25.42 3.47 -2.41
CA ALA A 143 -24.75 4.70 -1.98
C ALA A 143 -23.82 4.44 -0.78
N GLY A 144 -22.67 5.11 -0.79
CA GLY A 144 -21.62 5.05 0.22
C GLY A 144 -20.51 4.03 -0.03
N LEU A 145 -20.62 3.19 -1.08
CA LEU A 145 -19.63 2.15 -1.34
C LEU A 145 -18.30 2.72 -1.88
N PHE A 146 -18.34 3.66 -2.83
CA PHE A 146 -17.13 4.32 -3.33
C PHE A 146 -16.52 5.19 -2.24
N GLY A 147 -17.35 5.92 -1.49
CA GLY A 147 -16.90 6.73 -0.36
C GLY A 147 -16.19 5.88 0.71
N GLY A 148 -16.80 4.78 1.15
CA GLY A 148 -16.22 3.86 2.14
C GLY A 148 -14.92 3.21 1.65
N ALA A 149 -14.88 2.77 0.40
CA ALA A 149 -13.66 2.23 -0.20
C ALA A 149 -12.55 3.29 -0.29
N GLY A 150 -12.90 4.54 -0.59
CA GLY A 150 -11.98 5.68 -0.56
C GLY A 150 -11.34 5.88 0.81
N PHE A 151 -12.12 5.85 1.89
CA PHE A 151 -11.58 5.97 3.25
C PHE A 151 -10.64 4.82 3.63
N LEU A 152 -10.97 3.58 3.23
CA LEU A 152 -10.07 2.44 3.44
C LEU A 152 -8.79 2.56 2.61
N ALA A 153 -8.87 3.11 1.40
CA ALA A 153 -7.70 3.41 0.57
C ALA A 153 -6.79 4.45 1.26
N LEU A 154 -7.37 5.51 1.83
CA LEU A 154 -6.63 6.50 2.63
C LEU A 154 -5.96 5.85 3.85
N ASP A 155 -6.70 5.02 4.59
CA ASP A 155 -6.16 4.33 5.77
C ASP A 155 -5.00 3.37 5.42
N ALA A 156 -5.14 2.60 4.33
CA ALA A 156 -4.05 1.77 3.82
C ALA A 156 -2.79 2.60 3.50
N THR A 157 -2.96 3.78 2.87
CA THR A 157 -1.83 4.65 2.53
C THR A 157 -1.14 5.25 3.75
N LEU A 158 -1.89 5.54 4.81
CA LEU A 158 -1.34 5.97 6.10
C LEU A 158 -0.54 4.83 6.75
N PHE A 159 -1.05 3.60 6.73
CA PHE A 159 -0.28 2.46 7.25
C PHE A 159 0.98 2.17 6.42
N PHE A 160 0.93 2.31 5.09
CA PHE A 160 2.14 2.23 4.27
C PHE A 160 3.17 3.32 4.64
N LEU A 161 2.72 4.54 4.93
CA LEU A 161 3.59 5.64 5.40
C LEU A 161 4.22 5.30 6.75
N ILE A 162 3.43 4.81 7.72
CA ILE A 162 3.94 4.38 9.03
C ILE A 162 4.97 3.26 8.88
N ALA A 163 4.68 2.25 8.05
CA ALA A 163 5.61 1.17 7.76
C ALA A 163 6.89 1.68 7.10
N LEU A 164 6.81 2.68 6.21
CA LEU A 164 7.99 3.32 5.61
C LEU A 164 8.83 4.05 6.66
N MET A 165 8.20 4.77 7.58
CA MET A 165 8.90 5.46 8.67
C MET A 165 9.59 4.47 9.61
N LEU A 166 8.91 3.39 10.00
CA LEU A 166 9.49 2.30 10.80
C LEU A 166 10.63 1.61 10.05
N THR A 167 10.53 1.49 8.73
CA THR A 167 11.59 0.95 7.88
C THR A 167 12.83 1.83 7.94
N VAL A 168 12.68 3.15 7.83
CA VAL A 168 13.81 4.07 7.90
C VAL A 168 14.47 4.04 9.29
N ASN A 169 13.68 4.05 10.36
CA ASN A 169 14.19 4.00 11.73
C ASN A 169 14.92 2.68 12.03
N SER A 170 14.28 1.54 11.73
CA SER A 170 14.91 0.24 11.99
C SER A 170 16.23 0.08 11.24
N ARG A 171 16.31 0.57 10.00
CA ARG A 171 17.56 0.55 9.23
C ARG A 171 18.65 1.42 9.85
N ALA A 172 18.32 2.60 10.38
CA ALA A 172 19.29 3.44 11.07
C ALA A 172 19.85 2.71 12.29
N ASP A 173 18.98 2.13 13.12
CA ASP A 173 19.37 1.37 14.31
C ASP A 173 20.31 0.20 13.95
N TYR A 174 20.03 -0.54 12.87
CA TYR A 174 20.89 -1.63 12.41
C TYR A 174 22.26 -1.16 11.91
N LEU A 175 22.31 -0.04 11.19
CA LEU A 175 23.57 0.49 10.67
C LEU A 175 24.45 1.07 11.78
N GLU A 176 23.86 1.60 12.85
CA GLU A 176 24.58 2.03 14.06
C GLU A 176 25.17 0.83 14.81
N LEU A 177 24.39 -0.24 15.02
CA LEU A 177 24.88 -1.48 15.63
C LEU A 177 26.04 -2.11 14.84
N GLU A 178 25.95 -2.17 13.51
CA GLU A 178 27.06 -2.68 12.68
C GLU A 178 28.32 -1.79 12.75
N ALA A 179 28.16 -0.48 12.92
CA ALA A 179 29.29 0.44 13.02
C ALA A 179 30.03 0.28 14.36
N ASP A 180 29.29 0.05 15.46
CA ASP A 180 29.86 -0.21 16.79
C ASP A 180 30.55 -1.60 16.85
N ASP A 181 29.91 -2.64 16.30
CA ASP A 181 30.50 -4.00 16.24
C ASP A 181 31.75 -4.09 15.35
N ARG A 182 31.87 -3.25 14.31
CA ARG A 182 33.09 -3.15 13.48
C ARG A 182 34.15 -2.22 14.06
N GLY A 183 33.86 -1.58 15.20
CA GLY A 183 34.65 -0.53 15.83
C GLY A 183 35.56 -0.95 16.98
N SER A 184 36.03 -2.21 17.10
CA SER A 184 37.18 -2.55 17.98
C SER A 184 37.68 -3.99 17.78
N TYR A 185 38.23 -4.31 16.61
CA TYR A 185 39.07 -5.50 16.43
C TYR A 185 40.34 -5.15 15.65
N GLY A 186 41.25 -4.46 16.34
CA GLY A 186 42.67 -4.34 16.01
C GLY A 186 43.39 -3.93 17.29
N GLU A 187 44.40 -4.62 17.82
CA GLU A 187 45.29 -5.65 17.30
C GLU A 187 45.79 -6.40 18.55
N VAL A 188 45.41 -7.68 18.74
CA VAL A 188 46.06 -8.51 19.77
C VAL A 188 47.30 -9.11 19.13
N THR A 189 48.42 -8.39 19.18
CA THR A 189 49.75 -8.96 18.94
C THR A 189 49.97 -10.07 19.96
N THR A 190 49.86 -11.32 19.54
CA THR A 190 50.23 -12.48 20.37
C THR A 190 51.77 -12.55 20.46
N GLU A 191 52.37 -11.74 21.32
CA GLU A 191 53.72 -11.97 21.82
C GLU A 191 53.67 -13.07 22.89
N TYR A 192 53.88 -14.32 22.46
CA TYR A 192 54.19 -15.41 23.39
C TYR A 192 55.71 -15.41 23.64
N PRO A 193 56.19 -15.27 24.89
CA PRO A 193 57.57 -15.62 25.18
C PRO A 193 57.73 -17.15 25.09
N VAL A 194 58.63 -17.60 24.22
CA VAL A 194 58.99 -19.01 24.05
C VAL A 194 59.63 -19.52 25.33
N GLY A 195 58.87 -20.26 26.13
CA GLY A 195 59.38 -21.01 27.28
C GLY A 195 60.23 -22.18 26.80
N VAL A 196 61.54 -22.10 26.99
CA VAL A 196 62.49 -23.19 26.75
C VAL A 196 62.24 -24.30 27.78
N ILE A 197 61.75 -25.47 27.34
CA ILE A 197 61.69 -26.69 28.16
C ILE A 197 62.88 -27.57 27.78
N THR A 198 63.89 -27.64 28.65
CA THR A 198 64.96 -28.66 28.57
C THR A 198 64.46 -29.98 29.13
N HIS A 199 64.30 -30.98 28.26
CA HIS A 199 64.13 -32.38 28.68
C HIS A 199 65.47 -32.95 29.15
N GLN A 200 65.61 -33.25 30.44
CA GLN A 200 66.63 -34.20 30.93
C GLN A 200 66.06 -35.62 30.75
N ILE A 201 66.78 -36.43 29.99
CA ILE A 201 66.49 -37.86 29.78
C ILE A 201 67.48 -38.63 30.66
N ASP A 202 66.98 -39.19 31.76
CA ASP A 202 67.70 -40.22 32.50
C ASP A 202 67.73 -41.51 31.67
N ARG A 203 68.94 -42.01 31.41
CA ARG A 203 69.19 -43.38 30.95
C ARG A 203 70.17 -44.07 31.91
N VAL A 204 69.66 -45.16 32.49
CA VAL A 204 70.32 -46.34 33.08
C VAL A 204 71.03 -46.13 34.42
#